data_AF-A0A1U7XXQ4-F1
#
_entry.id   AF-A0A1U7XXQ4-F1
#
_cell.length_a   1.000
_cell.length_b   1.000
_cell.length_c   1.000
_cell.angle_alpha   90.00
_cell.angle_beta   90.00
_cell.angle_gamma   90.00
#
_symmetry.space_group_name_H-M   'P 1'
#
loop_
_entity.id
_entity.type
_entity.pdbx_description
1 polymer ?
#
loop_
_entity_poly.entity_id
_entity_poly.type
_entity_poly.pdbx_seq_one_letter_code
_entity_poly.pdbx_strand_id
1 'polypeptide(L)'
;MYYQKYLCKEPCRTSSRSGNVFIQEILRGNETRCYENFRLRKSVFVDLSNDLTEKYGLKLTRGMSIHEMLGMFLMTCAHGVGNRLIQEIFQHSGETINQHFHSVLKAICELARDIIRPHQNYNDGVGAHKLCNGRYLPFFRDCIGALDDTHVKARLPQGQQIPYIGRKGYPTQNILVVVDFDMCFTFAWAGWEGAAHDSRIFGEALRRP
;
A
#
# COMPACT_ATOMS: atom_id res chain seq x y z
N MET A 1 -1.98 31.17 -31.49
CA MET A 1 -1.28 30.08 -30.76
C MET A 1 -1.42 30.07 -29.23
N TYR A 2 -1.92 31.12 -28.54
CA TYR A 2 -2.40 30.98 -27.14
C TYR A 2 -3.88 30.58 -27.09
N TYR A 3 -4.70 31.21 -27.94
CA TYR A 3 -6.14 30.99 -28.04
C TYR A 3 -6.53 29.51 -28.27
N GLN A 4 -5.97 28.85 -29.28
CA GLN A 4 -6.26 27.44 -29.57
C GLN A 4 -5.88 26.49 -28.42
N LYS A 5 -4.79 26.75 -27.69
CA LYS A 5 -4.30 25.82 -26.64
C LYS A 5 -5.10 25.92 -25.34
N TYR A 6 -5.66 27.08 -25.02
CA TYR A 6 -6.30 27.33 -23.73
C TYR A 6 -7.81 27.62 -23.81
N LEU A 7 -8.32 28.11 -24.95
CA LEU A 7 -9.74 28.46 -25.13
C LEU A 7 -10.51 27.40 -25.94
N CYS A 8 -9.89 26.77 -26.94
CA CYS A 8 -10.46 25.60 -27.65
C CYS A 8 -9.89 24.31 -27.06
N LYS A 9 -10.37 23.91 -25.87
CA LYS A 9 -9.90 22.66 -25.23
C LYS A 9 -10.47 21.45 -25.96
N GLU A 10 -9.61 20.74 -26.68
CA GLU A 10 -9.93 19.40 -27.19
C GLU A 10 -9.93 18.40 -26.04
N PRO A 11 -11.01 17.62 -25.86
CA PRO A 11 -11.05 16.57 -24.84
C PRO A 11 -10.01 15.48 -25.10
N CYS A 12 -9.19 15.15 -24.10
CA CYS A 12 -8.11 14.16 -24.23
C CYS A 12 -8.49 12.75 -23.73
N ARG A 13 -9.35 12.64 -22.72
CA ARG A 13 -9.75 11.37 -22.07
C ARG A 13 -11.14 10.95 -22.54
N THR A 14 -11.23 10.54 -23.80
CA THR A 14 -12.49 10.30 -24.52
C THR A 14 -12.74 8.84 -24.88
N SER A 15 -11.93 7.90 -24.36
CA SER A 15 -12.15 6.48 -24.62
C SER A 15 -13.54 6.05 -24.13
N SER A 16 -14.19 5.17 -24.90
CA SER A 16 -15.47 4.57 -24.53
C SER A 16 -15.35 3.63 -23.33
N ARG A 17 -14.15 3.10 -23.07
CA ARG A 17 -13.86 2.28 -21.89
C ARG A 17 -13.45 3.19 -20.74
N SER A 18 -14.44 3.57 -19.92
CA SER A 18 -14.20 4.34 -18.70
C SER A 18 -13.48 3.52 -17.63
N GLY A 19 -12.90 4.18 -16.63
CA GLY A 19 -12.30 3.50 -15.48
C GLY A 19 -13.29 2.59 -14.74
N ASN A 20 -14.58 2.96 -14.66
CA ASN A 20 -15.60 2.09 -14.09
C ASN A 20 -15.80 0.80 -14.91
N VAL A 21 -15.89 0.91 -16.24
CA VAL A 21 -16.00 -0.26 -17.13
C VAL A 21 -14.77 -1.15 -16.98
N PHE A 22 -13.58 -0.56 -16.92
CA PHE A 22 -12.33 -1.29 -16.68
C PHE A 22 -12.35 -2.10 -15.38
N ILE A 23 -12.82 -1.51 -14.27
CA ILE A 23 -13.00 -2.21 -12.99
C ILE A 23 -14.00 -3.37 -13.12
N GLN A 24 -15.15 -3.12 -13.76
CA GLN A 24 -16.17 -4.16 -13.91
C GLN A 24 -15.65 -5.34 -14.73
N GLU A 25 -14.86 -5.09 -15.78
CA GLU A 25 -14.24 -6.17 -16.55
C GLU A 25 -13.24 -7.00 -15.74
N ILE A 26 -12.48 -6.38 -14.83
CA ILE A 26 -11.57 -7.10 -13.94
C ILE A 26 -12.38 -7.93 -12.93
N LEU A 27 -13.36 -7.33 -12.28
CA LEU A 27 -14.13 -7.98 -11.22
C LEU A 27 -15.08 -9.05 -11.76
N ARG A 28 -15.61 -8.91 -12.98
CA ARG A 28 -16.50 -9.91 -13.61
C ARG A 28 -15.74 -10.94 -14.45
N GLY A 29 -14.49 -10.67 -14.78
CA GLY A 29 -13.65 -11.55 -15.57
C GLY A 29 -13.01 -12.68 -14.76
N ASN A 30 -11.92 -13.24 -15.31
CA ASN A 30 -11.13 -14.28 -14.64
C ASN A 30 -10.55 -13.77 -13.31
N GLU A 31 -10.63 -14.59 -12.26
CA GLU A 31 -10.17 -14.26 -10.90
C GLU A 31 -8.70 -13.84 -10.84
N THR A 32 -7.84 -14.39 -11.71
CA THR A 32 -6.41 -14.05 -11.73
C THR A 32 -6.17 -12.59 -12.10
N ARG A 33 -7.06 -11.98 -12.91
CA ARG A 33 -6.91 -10.59 -13.35
C ARG A 33 -6.88 -9.62 -12.17
N CYS A 34 -7.71 -9.87 -11.16
CA CYS A 34 -7.76 -9.03 -9.96
C CYS A 34 -6.42 -9.06 -9.22
N TYR A 35 -5.85 -10.26 -9.04
CA TYR A 35 -4.56 -10.42 -8.38
C TYR A 35 -3.40 -9.84 -9.21
N GLU A 36 -3.41 -10.04 -10.52
CA GLU A 36 -2.39 -9.50 -11.42
C GLU A 36 -2.37 -7.97 -11.42
N ASN A 37 -3.54 -7.32 -11.41
CA ASN A 37 -3.67 -5.87 -11.51
C ASN A 37 -3.59 -5.16 -10.15
N PHE A 38 -4.07 -5.79 -9.07
CA PHE A 38 -4.25 -5.13 -7.77
C PHE A 38 -3.51 -5.83 -6.62
N ARG A 39 -2.86 -6.97 -6.86
CA ARG A 39 -2.22 -7.82 -5.83
C ARG A 39 -3.17 -8.32 -4.74
N LEU A 40 -4.47 -8.26 -5.00
CA LEU A 40 -5.53 -8.76 -4.12
C LEU A 40 -6.40 -9.77 -4.85
N ARG A 41 -6.91 -10.75 -4.12
CA ARG A 41 -7.99 -11.60 -4.61
C ARG A 41 -9.26 -10.77 -4.73
N LYS A 42 -10.16 -11.16 -5.63
CA LYS A 42 -11.42 -10.45 -5.88
C LYS A 42 -12.26 -10.24 -4.62
N SER A 43 -12.42 -11.28 -3.79
CA SER A 43 -13.16 -11.17 -2.53
C SER A 43 -12.54 -10.11 -1.61
N VAL A 44 -11.23 -10.21 -1.38
CA VAL A 44 -10.48 -9.27 -0.54
C VAL A 44 -10.56 -7.83 -1.07
N PHE A 45 -10.55 -7.64 -2.38
CA PHE A 45 -10.74 -6.31 -2.97
C PHE A 45 -12.12 -5.71 -2.61
N VAL A 46 -13.17 -6.52 -2.72
CA VAL A 46 -14.55 -6.09 -2.40
C VAL A 46 -14.68 -5.82 -0.90
N ASP A 47 -14.18 -6.74 -0.06
CA ASP A 47 -14.22 -6.60 1.39
C ASP A 47 -13.46 -5.34 1.85
N LEU A 48 -12.25 -5.11 1.30
CA LEU A 48 -11.48 -3.89 1.54
C LEU A 48 -12.25 -2.65 1.10
N SER A 49 -12.92 -2.69 -0.05
CA SER A 49 -13.70 -1.54 -0.54
C SER A 49 -14.87 -1.19 0.39
N ASN A 50 -15.51 -2.20 0.97
CA ASN A 50 -16.59 -2.03 1.95
C ASN A 50 -16.04 -1.50 3.27
N ASP A 51 -14.99 -2.11 3.81
CA ASP A 51 -14.34 -1.66 5.05
C ASP A 51 -13.89 -0.21 4.96
N LEU A 52 -13.22 0.18 3.86
CA LEU A 52 -12.77 1.55 3.65
C LEU A 52 -13.93 2.55 3.63
N THR A 53 -15.09 2.14 3.12
CA THR A 53 -16.29 2.98 3.05
C THR A 53 -16.99 3.09 4.39
N GLU A 54 -17.22 1.95 5.06
CA GLU A 54 -18.03 1.85 6.27
C GLU A 54 -17.29 2.32 7.52
N LYS A 55 -15.98 2.03 7.61
CA LYS A 55 -15.18 2.23 8.83
C LYS A 55 -14.16 3.35 8.70
N TYR A 56 -13.61 3.56 7.49
CA TYR A 56 -12.46 4.46 7.29
C TYR A 56 -12.78 5.73 6.49
N GLY A 57 -14.07 5.99 6.26
CA GLY A 57 -14.55 7.28 5.75
C GLY A 57 -14.26 7.56 4.28
N LEU A 58 -13.91 6.54 3.48
CA LEU A 58 -13.77 6.68 2.03
C LEU A 58 -15.15 6.90 1.41
N LYS A 59 -15.33 8.02 0.70
CA LYS A 59 -16.63 8.41 0.13
C LYS A 59 -16.60 8.36 -1.39
N LEU A 60 -17.69 7.84 -1.96
CA LEU A 60 -17.91 7.94 -3.40
C LEU A 60 -18.11 9.40 -3.80
N THR A 61 -17.79 9.71 -5.04
CA THR A 61 -18.02 11.04 -5.61
C THR A 61 -18.98 10.94 -6.79
N ARG A 62 -19.53 12.07 -7.24
CA ARG A 62 -20.48 12.10 -8.37
C ARG A 62 -19.89 11.48 -9.65
N GLY A 63 -18.57 11.51 -9.81
CA GLY A 63 -17.89 11.02 -11.01
C GLY A 63 -17.06 9.76 -10.82
N MET A 64 -17.00 9.17 -9.61
CA MET A 64 -16.12 8.03 -9.35
C MET A 64 -16.64 7.11 -8.25
N SER A 65 -16.65 5.81 -8.55
CA SER A 65 -17.01 4.75 -7.61
C SER A 65 -15.85 4.41 -6.67
N ILE A 66 -16.17 3.84 -5.50
CA ILE A 66 -15.14 3.38 -4.54
C ILE A 66 -14.19 2.35 -5.17
N HIS A 67 -14.73 1.40 -5.92
CA HIS A 67 -13.93 0.36 -6.58
C HIS A 67 -12.94 0.97 -7.60
N GLU A 68 -13.34 2.04 -8.27
CA GLU A 68 -12.46 2.76 -9.21
C GLU A 68 -11.38 3.56 -8.51
N MET A 69 -11.72 4.28 -7.43
CA MET A 69 -10.74 4.96 -6.57
C MET A 69 -9.70 3.96 -6.04
N LEU A 70 -10.17 2.86 -5.46
CA LEU A 70 -9.32 1.81 -4.90
C LEU A 70 -8.48 1.12 -5.98
N GLY A 71 -9.05 0.82 -7.14
CA GLY A 71 -8.34 0.18 -8.24
C GLY A 71 -7.22 1.04 -8.81
N MET A 72 -7.42 2.36 -8.94
CA MET A 72 -6.34 3.28 -9.33
C MET A 72 -5.19 3.28 -8.32
N PHE A 73 -5.53 3.34 -7.02
CA PHE A 73 -4.53 3.31 -5.95
C PHE A 73 -3.75 2.00 -5.95
N LEU A 74 -4.43 0.86 -5.93
CA LEU A 74 -3.81 -0.46 -5.87
C LEU A 74 -2.97 -0.74 -7.12
N MET A 75 -3.45 -0.38 -8.31
CA MET A 75 -2.66 -0.56 -9.54
C MET A 75 -1.38 0.28 -9.53
N THR A 76 -1.46 1.51 -9.00
CA THR A 76 -0.29 2.38 -8.83
C THR A 76 0.75 1.71 -7.92
N CYS A 77 0.33 1.17 -6.77
CA CYS A 77 1.22 0.51 -5.81
C CYS A 77 1.74 -0.85 -6.32
N ALA A 78 0.87 -1.66 -6.94
CA ALA A 78 1.14 -3.01 -7.42
C ALA A 78 2.23 -3.09 -8.49
N HIS A 79 2.31 -2.04 -9.32
CA HIS A 79 3.19 -2.01 -10.49
C HIS A 79 4.19 -0.85 -10.48
N GLY A 80 4.11 0.06 -9.49
CA GLY A 80 4.94 1.26 -9.44
C GLY A 80 4.75 2.17 -10.65
N VAL A 81 3.54 2.18 -11.22
CA VAL A 81 3.24 2.90 -12.47
C VAL A 81 3.03 4.39 -12.23
N GLY A 82 3.45 5.21 -13.20
CA GLY A 82 3.30 6.65 -13.11
C GLY A 82 1.87 7.11 -13.37
N ASN A 83 1.53 8.29 -12.84
CA ASN A 83 0.22 8.92 -12.99
C ASN A 83 -0.26 8.99 -14.46
N ARG A 84 0.65 9.24 -15.43
CA ARG A 84 0.31 9.27 -16.87
C ARG A 84 -0.31 7.97 -17.39
N LEU A 85 0.17 6.81 -16.95
CA LEU A 85 -0.38 5.52 -17.37
C LEU A 85 -1.74 5.27 -16.74
N ILE A 86 -1.91 5.63 -15.46
CA ILE A 86 -3.21 5.55 -14.78
C ILE A 86 -4.24 6.46 -15.46
N GLN A 87 -3.85 7.65 -15.90
CA GLN A 87 -4.71 8.53 -16.70
C GLN A 87 -5.19 7.83 -17.99
N GLU A 88 -4.33 7.04 -18.63
CA GLU A 88 -4.68 6.31 -19.85
C GLU A 88 -5.58 5.12 -19.58
N ILE A 89 -5.36 4.38 -18.50
CA ILE A 89 -6.17 3.21 -18.17
C ILE A 89 -7.56 3.62 -17.69
N PHE A 90 -7.64 4.60 -16.80
CA PHE A 90 -8.87 4.98 -16.11
C PHE A 90 -9.57 6.20 -16.73
N GLN A 91 -8.95 6.85 -17.72
CA GLN A 91 -9.53 7.97 -18.46
C GLN A 91 -9.89 9.19 -17.59
N HIS A 92 -9.06 9.44 -16.57
CA HIS A 92 -9.19 10.61 -15.69
C HIS A 92 -8.02 11.57 -15.87
N SER A 93 -8.23 12.83 -15.47
CA SER A 93 -7.14 13.80 -15.41
C SER A 93 -6.11 13.40 -14.34
N GLY A 94 -4.87 13.85 -14.50
CA GLY A 94 -3.83 13.59 -13.50
C GLY A 94 -4.16 14.16 -12.12
N GLU A 95 -4.86 15.30 -12.09
CA GLU A 95 -5.34 15.94 -10.86
C GLU A 95 -6.39 15.09 -10.16
N THR A 96 -7.39 14.61 -10.91
CA THR A 96 -8.42 13.70 -10.39
C THR A 96 -7.79 12.45 -9.78
N ILE A 97 -6.86 11.81 -10.49
CA ILE A 97 -6.13 10.65 -9.98
C ILE A 97 -5.36 10.99 -8.71
N ASN A 98 -4.67 12.13 -8.68
CA ASN A 98 -3.90 12.56 -7.51
C ASN A 98 -4.79 12.76 -6.28
N GLN A 99 -5.94 13.42 -6.44
CA GLN A 99 -6.90 13.64 -5.36
C GLN A 99 -7.44 12.31 -4.80
N HIS A 100 -7.87 11.40 -5.67
CA HIS A 100 -8.39 10.11 -5.25
C HIS A 100 -7.32 9.19 -4.66
N PHE A 101 -6.10 9.21 -5.20
CA PHE A 101 -4.97 8.48 -4.64
C PHE A 101 -4.73 8.85 -3.18
N HIS A 102 -4.69 10.15 -2.86
CA HIS A 102 -4.47 10.62 -1.48
C HIS A 102 -5.67 10.36 -0.56
N SER A 103 -6.90 10.40 -1.10
CA SER A 103 -8.10 10.03 -0.35
C SER A 103 -8.07 8.56 0.08
N VAL A 104 -7.73 7.66 -0.85
CA VAL A 104 -7.58 6.22 -0.56
C VAL A 104 -6.39 5.97 0.35
N LEU A 105 -5.24 6.63 0.13
CA LEU A 105 -4.06 6.52 0.99
C LEU A 105 -4.41 6.86 2.44
N LYS A 106 -5.14 7.95 2.67
CA LYS A 106 -5.58 8.34 4.00
C LYS A 106 -6.41 7.24 4.66
N ALA A 107 -7.42 6.72 3.97
CA ALA A 107 -8.28 5.66 4.50
C ALA A 107 -7.49 4.37 4.79
N ILE A 108 -6.54 4.00 3.92
CA ILE A 108 -5.64 2.85 4.13
C ILE A 108 -4.71 3.08 5.33
N CYS A 109 -4.22 4.29 5.55
CA CYS A 109 -3.42 4.61 6.73
C CYS A 109 -4.21 4.55 8.04
N GLU A 110 -5.52 4.85 8.01
CA GLU A 110 -6.41 4.60 9.15
C GLU A 110 -6.59 3.10 9.38
N LEU A 111 -6.89 2.33 8.33
CA LEU A 111 -7.01 0.87 8.39
C LEU A 111 -5.72 0.21 8.91
N ALA A 112 -4.56 0.63 8.42
CA ALA A 112 -3.27 0.11 8.81
C ALA A 112 -3.03 0.22 10.33
N ARG A 113 -3.51 1.29 10.97
CA ARG A 113 -3.43 1.45 12.43
C ARG A 113 -4.26 0.44 13.21
N ASP A 114 -5.35 -0.05 12.62
CA ASP A 114 -6.22 -1.04 13.26
C ASP A 114 -5.75 -2.47 13.03
N ILE A 115 -5.13 -2.76 11.87
CA ILE A 115 -4.75 -4.13 11.48
C ILE A 115 -3.28 -4.45 11.72
N ILE A 116 -2.36 -3.47 11.68
CA ILE A 116 -0.94 -3.67 11.98
C ILE A 116 -0.74 -3.46 13.47
N ARG A 117 -1.13 -4.48 14.23
CA ARG A 117 -0.93 -4.55 15.68
C ARG A 117 -0.89 -6.01 16.13
N PRO A 118 -0.25 -6.32 17.27
CA PRO A 118 -0.32 -7.65 17.85
C PRO A 118 -1.78 -8.04 18.14
N HIS A 119 -2.08 -9.35 18.08
CA HIS A 119 -3.39 -9.87 18.47
C HIS A 119 -3.73 -9.49 19.93
N GLN A 120 -5.02 -9.34 20.28
CA GLN A 120 -5.40 -8.89 21.64
C GLN A 120 -4.93 -9.86 22.73
N ASN A 121 -5.02 -11.17 22.46
CA ASN A 121 -4.66 -12.23 23.41
C ASN A 121 -3.14 -12.54 23.44
N TYR A 122 -2.31 -11.63 22.92
CA TYR A 122 -0.88 -11.86 22.75
C TYR A 122 -0.14 -12.17 24.07
N ASN A 123 -0.52 -11.50 25.15
CA ASN A 123 0.05 -11.71 26.48
C ASN A 123 -0.63 -12.82 27.29
N ASP A 124 -1.78 -13.33 26.83
CA ASP A 124 -2.61 -14.26 27.60
C ASP A 124 -2.11 -15.70 27.51
N GLY A 125 -1.08 -15.96 26.69
CA GLY A 125 -0.42 -17.26 26.58
C GLY A 125 -1.25 -18.34 25.87
N VAL A 126 -2.45 -18.00 25.39
CA VAL A 126 -3.41 -18.90 24.73
C VAL A 126 -3.66 -18.40 23.30
N GLY A 127 -3.16 -19.12 22.29
CA GLY A 127 -3.47 -18.80 20.88
C GLY A 127 -2.47 -19.31 19.84
N ALA A 128 -2.91 -19.26 18.57
CA ALA A 128 -2.20 -19.70 17.36
C ALA A 128 -0.87 -18.98 17.06
N HIS A 129 -0.52 -17.96 17.85
CA HIS A 129 0.70 -17.16 17.69
C HIS A 129 1.92 -17.78 18.38
N LYS A 130 1.91 -19.10 18.60
CA LYS A 130 3.04 -19.86 19.14
C LYS A 130 3.53 -20.84 18.10
N LEU A 131 4.84 -21.04 18.11
CA LEU A 131 5.47 -21.99 17.22
C LEU A 131 4.94 -23.41 17.48
N CYS A 132 4.08 -23.92 16.58
CA CYS A 132 3.49 -25.26 16.67
C CYS A 132 4.49 -26.40 16.39
N ASN A 133 5.74 -26.10 16.03
CA ASN A 133 6.75 -27.08 15.69
C ASN A 133 7.59 -27.47 16.91
N GLY A 134 7.34 -28.67 17.45
CA GLY A 134 8.05 -29.21 18.62
C GLY A 134 9.58 -29.27 18.48
N ARG A 135 10.13 -29.28 17.25
CA ARG A 135 11.58 -29.25 17.02
C ARG A 135 12.22 -27.93 17.42
N TYR A 136 11.57 -26.80 17.12
CA TYR A 136 12.15 -25.48 17.39
C TYR A 136 11.59 -24.82 18.65
N LEU A 137 10.54 -25.39 19.24
CA LEU A 137 9.93 -24.90 20.48
C LEU A 137 10.93 -24.69 21.64
N PRO A 138 11.96 -25.53 21.86
CA PRO A 138 12.94 -25.28 22.91
C PRO A 138 13.75 -23.99 22.72
N PHE A 139 13.93 -23.55 21.48
CA PHE A 139 14.74 -22.37 21.14
C PHE A 139 13.90 -21.09 21.04
N PHE A 140 12.61 -21.20 20.75
CA PHE A 140 11.72 -20.08 20.45
C PHE A 140 10.43 -20.08 21.28
N ARG A 141 10.46 -20.67 22.49
CA ARG A 141 9.28 -20.84 23.36
C ARG A 141 8.49 -19.54 23.59
N ASP A 142 9.20 -18.44 23.75
CA ASP A 142 8.63 -17.11 24.02
C ASP A 142 8.85 -16.14 22.83
N CYS A 143 9.26 -16.67 21.68
CA CYS A 143 9.33 -15.89 20.46
C CYS A 143 7.91 -15.59 19.99
N ILE A 144 7.68 -14.36 19.58
CA ILE A 144 6.37 -13.84 19.20
C ILE A 144 6.26 -13.54 17.70
N GLY A 145 7.38 -13.66 16.99
CA GLY A 145 7.48 -13.26 15.60
C GLY A 145 8.91 -13.10 15.13
N ALA A 146 9.06 -12.70 13.88
CA ALA A 146 10.33 -12.31 13.29
C ALA A 146 10.39 -10.79 13.14
N LEU A 147 11.56 -10.23 13.43
CA LEU A 147 11.89 -8.83 13.19
C LEU A 147 12.92 -8.80 12.07
N ASP A 148 12.64 -8.02 11.03
CA ASP A 148 13.54 -7.85 9.90
C ASP A 148 13.33 -6.47 9.29
N ASP A 149 14.30 -6.02 8.51
CA ASP A 149 14.25 -4.75 7.81
C ASP A 149 13.98 -4.95 6.31
N THR A 150 13.29 -4.00 5.69
CA THR A 150 13.02 -4.06 4.25
C THR A 150 13.23 -2.72 3.57
N HIS A 151 13.79 -2.77 2.37
CA HIS A 151 14.18 -1.59 1.62
C HIS A 151 13.24 -1.33 0.44
N VAL A 152 12.54 -0.20 0.49
CA VAL A 152 11.71 0.27 -0.62
C VAL A 152 12.46 1.36 -1.38
N LYS A 153 12.43 1.32 -2.72
CA LYS A 153 13.11 2.33 -3.55
C LYS A 153 12.54 3.72 -3.27
N ALA A 154 13.41 4.68 -2.94
CA ALA A 154 13.03 6.05 -2.67
C ALA A 154 13.28 6.94 -3.90
N ARG A 155 12.39 7.93 -4.11
CA ARG A 155 12.59 9.01 -5.10
C ARG A 155 12.73 10.32 -4.35
N LEU A 156 13.97 10.83 -4.31
CA LEU A 156 14.34 12.02 -3.55
C LEU A 156 15.00 13.06 -4.46
N PRO A 157 14.93 14.36 -4.12
CA PRO A 157 15.69 15.40 -4.81
C PRO A 157 17.19 15.10 -4.81
N GLN A 158 17.91 15.54 -5.84
CA GLN A 158 19.31 15.16 -6.11
C GLN A 158 20.27 15.45 -4.94
N GLY A 159 20.00 16.46 -4.11
CA GLY A 159 20.84 16.79 -2.93
C GLY A 159 20.54 16.00 -1.66
N GLN A 160 19.45 15.23 -1.62
CA GLN A 160 19.01 14.51 -0.41
C GLN A 160 19.20 12.99 -0.50
N GLN A 161 19.78 12.49 -1.60
CA GLN A 161 19.86 11.06 -1.87
C GLN A 161 20.94 10.34 -1.06
N ILE A 162 22.05 11.03 -0.73
CA ILE A 162 23.24 10.41 -0.13
C ILE A 162 22.91 9.56 1.11
N PRO A 163 22.15 10.05 2.10
CA PRO A 163 21.80 9.24 3.29
C PRO A 163 20.99 7.98 2.96
N TYR A 164 20.25 7.98 1.85
CA TYR A 164 19.36 6.90 1.46
C TYR A 164 20.04 5.85 0.58
N ILE A 165 21.28 6.08 0.14
CA ILE A 165 22.06 5.12 -0.65
C ILE A 165 22.79 4.20 0.31
N GLY A 166 22.17 3.05 0.59
CA GLY A 166 22.81 1.96 1.32
C GLY A 166 23.54 0.98 0.40
N ARG A 167 23.66 -0.27 0.87
CA ARG A 167 24.31 -1.39 0.14
C ARG A 167 23.75 -1.63 -1.27
N LYS A 168 22.49 -1.28 -1.52
CA LYS A 168 21.83 -1.48 -2.81
C LYS A 168 22.37 -0.56 -3.93
N GLY A 169 23.13 0.48 -3.59
CA GLY A 169 23.72 1.41 -4.57
C GLY A 169 22.73 2.38 -5.22
N TYR A 170 21.46 2.36 -4.77
CA TYR A 170 20.44 3.33 -5.14
C TYR A 170 19.67 3.79 -3.90
N PRO A 171 19.02 4.97 -3.92
CA PRO A 171 18.27 5.48 -2.78
C PRO A 171 17.11 4.55 -2.38
N THR A 172 17.06 4.18 -1.11
CA THR A 172 16.01 3.36 -0.51
C THR A 172 15.57 3.95 0.83
N GLN A 173 14.31 3.74 1.19
CA GLN A 173 13.82 3.90 2.56
C GLN A 173 13.86 2.54 3.24
N ASN A 174 14.41 2.51 4.45
CA ASN A 174 14.36 1.34 5.30
C ASN A 174 13.05 1.36 6.11
N ILE A 175 12.43 0.18 6.23
CA ILE A 175 11.22 -0.09 6.98
C ILE A 175 11.51 -1.29 7.87
N LEU A 176 11.57 -1.06 9.18
CA LEU A 176 11.66 -2.15 10.16
C LEU A 176 10.27 -2.75 10.34
N VAL A 177 10.13 -4.06 10.24
CA VAL A 177 8.85 -4.76 10.37
C VAL A 177 8.94 -5.91 11.37
N VAL A 178 7.83 -6.17 12.04
CA VAL A 178 7.64 -7.39 12.85
C VAL A 178 6.47 -8.16 12.28
N VAL A 179 6.65 -9.46 12.10
CA VAL A 179 5.62 -10.40 11.64
C VAL A 179 5.41 -11.51 12.64
N ASP A 180 4.18 -11.93 12.85
CA ASP A 180 3.87 -13.11 13.66
C ASP A 180 4.06 -14.42 12.89
N PHE A 181 3.75 -15.56 13.53
CA PHE A 181 3.87 -16.88 12.90
C PHE A 181 2.81 -17.15 11.81
N ASP A 182 1.76 -16.34 11.73
CA ASP A 182 0.76 -16.37 10.66
C ASP A 182 1.17 -15.47 9.48
N MET A 183 2.41 -14.95 9.51
CA MET A 183 2.99 -14.05 8.51
C MET A 183 2.23 -12.71 8.41
N CYS A 184 1.54 -12.30 9.48
CA CYS A 184 0.85 -11.03 9.57
C CYS A 184 1.77 -9.97 10.19
N PHE A 185 1.79 -8.77 9.62
CA PHE A 185 2.52 -7.65 10.21
C PHE A 185 1.87 -7.21 11.52
N THR A 186 2.64 -7.19 12.59
CA THR A 186 2.21 -6.73 13.92
C THR A 186 2.81 -5.38 14.30
N PHE A 187 3.87 -4.96 13.61
CA PHE A 187 4.50 -3.66 13.77
C PHE A 187 5.24 -3.26 12.48
N ALA A 188 5.23 -1.96 12.17
CA ALA A 188 5.99 -1.41 11.05
C ALA A 188 6.49 0.01 11.38
N TRP A 189 7.78 0.24 11.16
CA TRP A 189 8.46 1.50 11.40
C TRP A 189 9.16 1.97 10.13
N ALA A 190 8.47 2.81 9.37
CA ALA A 190 8.89 3.28 8.06
C ALA A 190 9.61 4.64 8.11
N GLY A 191 10.29 4.98 7.00
CA GLY A 191 10.78 6.35 6.75
C GLY A 191 12.26 6.57 7.06
N TRP A 192 13.00 5.52 7.41
CA TRP A 192 14.42 5.61 7.70
C TRP A 192 15.27 5.69 6.46
N GLU A 193 16.44 6.29 6.58
CA GLU A 193 17.38 6.36 5.47
C GLU A 193 17.91 4.96 5.14
N GLY A 194 18.04 4.64 3.86
CA GLY A 194 18.50 3.32 3.41
C GLY A 194 19.93 2.96 3.78
N ALA A 195 20.73 3.90 4.29
CA ALA A 195 22.04 3.61 4.87
C ALA A 195 22.00 3.45 6.40
N ALA A 196 20.86 3.67 7.05
CA ALA A 196 20.73 3.53 8.49
C ALA A 196 20.88 2.05 8.89
N HIS A 197 21.64 1.81 9.96
CA HIS A 197 21.81 0.49 10.55
C HIS A 197 20.55 0.05 11.31
N ASP A 198 20.23 -1.23 11.22
CA ASP A 198 19.05 -1.85 11.83
C ASP A 198 18.99 -1.59 13.33
N SER A 199 20.15 -1.65 14.02
CA SER A 199 20.26 -1.37 15.45
C SER A 199 19.87 0.06 15.81
N ARG A 200 20.13 1.04 14.93
CA ARG A 200 19.70 2.43 15.12
C ARG A 200 18.19 2.56 14.96
N ILE A 201 17.63 1.94 13.92
CA ILE A 201 16.19 1.97 13.64
C ILE A 201 15.43 1.31 14.78
N PHE A 202 15.90 0.14 15.23
CA PHE A 202 15.34 -0.58 16.36
C PHE A 202 15.41 0.25 17.66
N GLY A 203 16.56 0.83 17.97
CA GLY A 203 16.71 1.68 19.15
C GLY A 203 15.79 2.90 19.15
N GLU A 204 15.48 3.45 17.97
CA GLU A 204 14.55 4.57 17.83
C GLU A 204 13.08 4.15 17.91
N ALA A 205 12.73 3.00 17.35
CA ALA A 205 11.40 2.40 17.53
C ALA A 205 11.09 2.14 19.01
N LEU A 206 12.08 1.69 19.80
CA LEU A 206 11.91 1.50 21.25
C LEU A 206 11.68 2.80 22.03
N ARG A 207 12.21 3.93 21.54
CA ARG A 207 12.07 5.25 22.21
C ARG A 207 10.78 5.95 21.86
N ARG A 208 10.18 5.61 20.73
CA ARG A 208 8.98 6.24 20.17
C ARG A 208 8.05 5.14 19.64
N PRO A 209 7.44 4.33 20.52
CA PRO A 209 6.53 3.28 20.08
C PRO A 209 5.31 3.85 19.35
#